data_AF-W1YB10-F1
#
_entry.id   AF-W1YB10-F1
#
_cell.length_a   1.000
_cell.length_b   1.000
_cell.length_c   1.000
_cell.angle_alpha   90.00
_cell.angle_beta   90.00
_cell.angle_gamma   90.00
#
_symmetry.space_group_name_H-M   'P 1'
#
loop_
_entity.id
_entity.type
_entity.pdbx_description
1 polymer ?
#
loop_
_entity_poly.entity_id
_entity_poly.type
_entity_poly.pdbx_seq_one_letter_code
_entity_poly.pdbx_strand_id
1 'polypeptide(L)' 'THAAQEFIPSKTMAILSGHDVLTDLFAGQGADVVHIAWAKWAEVIFVVPATANIIGKLANGIADDAP' A
#
# COMPACT_ATOMS: atom_id res chain seq x y z
N THR A 1 -1.62 1.38 4.58
CA THR A 1 -1.59 0.84 5.96
C THR A 1 -2.96 0.83 6.63
N HIS A 2 -3.19 -0.01 7.63
CA HIS A 2 -4.44 -0.01 8.43
C HIS A 2 -4.66 1.33 9.15
N ALA A 3 -3.60 1.90 9.74
CA ALA A 3 -3.69 3.19 10.42
C ALA A 3 -4.13 4.35 9.49
N ALA A 4 -3.75 4.33 8.21
CA ALA A 4 -4.21 5.34 7.25
C ALA A 4 -5.72 5.25 6.96
N GLN A 5 -6.30 4.03 7.03
CA GLN A 5 -7.71 3.81 6.75
C GLN A 5 -8.64 4.40 7.82
N GLU A 6 -8.14 4.57 9.05
CA GLU A 6 -8.86 5.26 10.13
C GLU A 6 -9.07 6.76 9.83
N PHE A 7 -8.21 7.36 9.00
CA PHE A 7 -8.33 8.76 8.57
C PHE A 7 -9.01 8.90 7.22
N ILE A 8 -8.57 8.10 6.24
CA ILE A 8 -9.13 8.09 4.88
C ILE A 8 -9.46 6.64 4.51
N PRO A 9 -10.75 6.26 4.49
CA PRO A 9 -11.16 4.92 4.13
C PRO A 9 -10.72 4.54 2.71
N SER A 10 -10.35 3.27 2.52
CA SER A 10 -9.92 2.73 1.21
C SER A 10 -10.96 2.95 0.11
N LYS A 11 -12.26 2.82 0.44
CA LYS A 11 -13.37 3.08 -0.48
C LYS A 11 -13.38 4.52 -1.01
N THR A 12 -13.03 5.49 -0.17
CA THR A 12 -12.95 6.90 -0.60
C THR A 12 -11.83 7.08 -1.61
N MET A 13 -10.65 6.50 -1.34
CA MET A 13 -9.52 6.54 -2.26
C MET A 13 -9.84 5.85 -3.59
N ALA A 14 -10.53 4.69 -3.56
CA ALA A 14 -10.92 3.96 -4.76
C ALA A 14 -11.87 4.77 -5.66
N ILE A 15 -12.82 5.49 -5.06
CA ILE A 15 -13.73 6.36 -5.80
C ILE A 15 -12.98 7.55 -6.42
N LEU A 16 -12.06 8.18 -5.67
CA LEU A 16 -11.31 9.34 -6.16
C LEU A 16 -10.27 8.97 -7.22
N SER A 17 -9.60 7.82 -7.07
CA SER A 17 -8.59 7.37 -8.02
C SER A 17 -9.19 6.69 -9.25
N GLY A 18 -10.41 6.14 -9.14
CA GLY A 18 -11.04 5.29 -10.16
C GLY A 18 -10.39 3.91 -10.29
N HIS A 19 -9.56 3.50 -9.33
CA HIS A 19 -8.81 2.25 -9.34
C HIS A 19 -8.96 1.50 -8.01
N ASP A 20 -8.74 0.19 -8.04
CA ASP A 20 -8.67 -0.60 -6.82
C ASP A 20 -7.51 -0.14 -5.94
N VAL A 21 -7.74 -0.13 -4.63
CA VAL A 21 -6.76 0.32 -3.63
C VAL A 21 -6.19 -0.89 -2.92
N LEU A 22 -4.89 -1.10 -3.04
CA LEU A 22 -4.18 -2.13 -2.30
C LEU A 22 -4.07 -1.73 -0.83
N THR A 23 -4.68 -2.51 0.05
CA THR A 23 -4.63 -2.26 1.50
C THR A 23 -3.87 -3.33 2.29
N ASP A 24 -3.67 -4.50 1.70
CA ASP A 24 -3.04 -5.67 2.30
C ASP A 24 -2.29 -6.44 1.20
N LEU A 25 -1.01 -6.74 1.47
CA LEU A 25 -0.11 -7.44 0.55
C LEU A 25 -0.53 -8.88 0.25
N PHE A 26 -1.37 -9.46 1.13
CA PHE A 26 -1.85 -10.84 1.06
C PHE A 26 -3.34 -10.92 0.72
N ALA A 27 -4.03 -9.79 0.54
CA ALA A 27 -5.42 -9.77 0.13
C ALA A 27 -5.53 -10.03 -1.37
N GLY A 28 -5.82 -11.27 -1.74
CA GLY A 28 -6.11 -11.68 -3.11
C GLY A 28 -6.24 -13.20 -3.24
N GLN A 29 -7.30 -13.67 -3.90
CA GLN A 29 -7.42 -15.07 -4.33
C GLN A 29 -7.11 -15.12 -5.82
N GLY A 30 -5.92 -15.57 -6.19
CA GLY A 30 -5.45 -15.65 -7.58
C GLY A 30 -4.05 -16.26 -7.69
N ALA A 31 -3.71 -16.77 -8.87
CA ALA A 31 -2.43 -17.44 -9.14
C ALA A 31 -1.22 -16.48 -9.17
N ASP A 32 -1.47 -15.18 -9.31
CA ASP A 32 -0.44 -14.14 -9.27
C ASP A 32 -0.31 -13.57 -7.87
N VAL A 33 0.92 -13.56 -7.38
CA VAL A 33 1.29 -12.97 -6.09
C VAL A 33 1.14 -11.44 -6.20
N VAL A 34 0.02 -10.91 -5.71
CA VAL A 34 -0.41 -9.51 -5.89
C VAL A 34 0.70 -8.50 -5.58
N HIS A 35 1.40 -8.64 -4.45
CA HIS A 35 2.47 -7.71 -4.08
C HIS A 35 3.66 -7.71 -5.06
N ILE A 36 3.95 -8.83 -5.75
CA ILE A 36 4.99 -8.88 -6.78
C ILE A 36 4.51 -8.16 -8.05
N ALA A 37 3.26 -8.37 -8.44
CA ALA A 37 2.69 -7.74 -9.63
C ALA A 37 2.68 -6.21 -9.51
N TRP A 38 2.22 -5.69 -8.37
CA TRP A 38 2.19 -4.26 -8.11
C TRP A 38 3.59 -3.64 -8.01
N ALA A 39 4.53 -4.31 -7.35
CA ALA A 39 5.90 -3.84 -7.25
C ALA A 39 6.59 -3.76 -8.63
N LYS A 40 6.29 -4.69 -9.55
CA LYS A 40 6.82 -4.65 -10.93
C LYS A 40 6.14 -3.61 -11.81
N TRP A 41 4.85 -3.34 -11.55
CA TRP A 41 4.08 -2.34 -12.30
C TRP A 41 4.49 -0.91 -11.96
N ALA A 42 4.82 -0.63 -10.69
CA ALA A 42 5.16 0.70 -10.24
C ALA A 42 6.52 1.17 -10.79
N GLU A 43 6.52 2.26 -11.55
CA GLU A 43 7.75 2.96 -11.98
C GLU A 43 8.26 3.93 -10.91
N VAL A 44 7.32 4.50 -10.13
CA VAL A 44 7.60 5.43 -9.03
C VAL A 44 6.60 5.16 -7.91
N ILE A 45 7.06 5.25 -6.66
CA ILE A 45 6.23 5.12 -5.46
C ILE A 45 6.35 6.40 -4.64
N PHE A 46 5.20 6.99 -4.30
CA PHE A 46 5.10 8.13 -3.40
C PHE A 46 4.46 7.69 -2.08
N VAL A 47 5.13 8.00 -0.97
CA VAL A 47 4.59 7.76 0.37
C VAL A 47 4.20 9.09 0.98
N VAL A 48 2.91 9.41 1.00
CA VAL A 48 2.40 10.70 1.49
C VAL A 48 1.10 10.49 2.29
N PRO A 49 1.06 10.92 3.57
CA PRO A 49 2.19 11.36 4.40
C PRO A 49 3.09 10.18 4.82
N ALA A 50 4.42 10.36 4.79
CA ALA A 50 5.37 9.40 5.34
C ALA A 50 5.49 9.55 6.86
N THR A 51 4.70 8.77 7.60
CA THR A 51 4.76 8.77 9.08
C THR A 51 6.15 8.32 9.58
N ALA A 52 6.51 8.70 10.81
CA ALA A 52 7.79 8.29 11.41
C ALA A 52 7.96 6.76 11.44
N ASN A 53 6.88 6.00 11.65
CA ASN A 53 6.89 4.54 11.57
C ASN A 53 7.28 4.04 10.18
N ILE A 54 6.73 4.63 9.11
CA ILE A 54 7.06 4.25 7.73
C ILE A 54 8.51 4.61 7.40
N ILE A 55 8.97 5.80 7.78
CA ILE A 55 10.38 6.20 7.58
C ILE A 55 11.32 5.25 8.32
N GLY A 56 11.00 4.90 9.57
CA GLY A 56 11.79 3.96 10.38
C GLY A 56 11.83 2.55 9.78
N LYS A 57 10.70 2.04 9.29
CA LYS A 57 10.62 0.75 8.59
C LYS A 57 11.44 0.75 7.31
N LEU A 58 11.32 1.78 6.48
CA LEU A 58 12.10 1.93 5.24
C LEU A 58 13.60 1.97 5.51
N ALA A 59 14.05 2.75 6.50
CA ALA A 59 15.46 2.87 6.86
C ALA A 59 16.08 1.54 7.36
N ASN A 60 15.27 0.66 7.95
CA ASN A 60 15.71 -0.63 8.49
C ASN A 60 15.34 -1.83 7.59
N GLY A 61 14.76 -1.60 6.40
CA GLY A 61 14.38 -2.66 5.47
C GLY A 61 13.23 -3.55 5.94
N ILE A 62 12.34 -3.05 6.80
CA ILE A 62 11.16 -3.78 7.27
C ILE A 62 10.02 -3.61 6.26
N ALA A 63 9.51 -4.72 5.72
CA ALA A 63 8.49 -4.76 4.67
C ALA A 63 7.29 -5.65 5.08
N ASP A 64 6.65 -5.27 6.18
CA ASP A 64 5.56 -6.03 6.82
C ASP A 64 4.14 -5.53 6.43
N ASP A 65 4.04 -4.40 5.73
CA ASP A 65 2.77 -3.77 5.33
C ASP A 65 2.79 -3.29 3.88
N ALA A 66 1.61 -3.11 3.28
CA ALA A 66 1.45 -2.39 2.02
C ALA A 66 1.76 -0.89 2.22
N PRO A 67 2.69 -0.31 1.45
CA PRO A 67 3.02 1.11 1.51
C PRO A 67 1.86 2.01 1.07
#